data_AF-A0A8S9GPW5-F1
#
_entry.id   AF-A0A8S9GPW5-F1
#
_cell.length_a   1.000
_cell.length_b   1.000
_cell.length_c   1.000
_cell.angle_alpha   90.00
_cell.angle_beta   90.00
_cell.angle_gamma   90.00
#
_symmetry.space_group_name_H-M   'P 1'
#
loop_
_entity.id
_entity.type
_entity.pdbx_description
1 polymer ?
#
loop_
_entity_poly.entity_id
_entity_poly.type
_entity_poly.pdbx_seq_one_letter_code
_entity_poly.pdbx_strand_id
1 'polypeptide(L)'
;MYHINQILKKKKKKKIWFGVHEELVANILTRLPLGSIIRFKLVCKSWRSLIESDFFRHKGLVLLHHESSIRYYIGNPVLSQWTLLPPPPPILPGNRYYESGLVTRMHNGVILDYKVVRLHENIQSIHRPNPRTLSFEIYSSDTGEWSYKHVSCPGDNRDLVIVCNPITLNGKLYWHAEGKDDGIVVYDFFFDDDQARLHKPASKVISHRGKLEKDIFSSLDLRNHTKVTVLSLHQPAASNFTEVKFGVLPVLTNHTLRKDSLTSLRSSFVNLFAQRSSLNLNKSTFGKPTSFQVLKFPGGITVDPLGLEPVSGLLTLVFSFTLDVSLSEIQHKVDLLKNQLELVLHLEMFESFRVVLTNHKGSTISPPVTVRGCVVSTTMTTVESHIQQRSNNLAQPPAKNFGLDNSAFGEVRNVTFTAYPEGTVLDSDSVLALTPSS
;
A
#
# COMPACT_ATOMS: atom_id res chain seq x y z
N MET A 1 20.44 31.27 65.92
CA MET A 1 20.38 29.96 65.23
C MET A 1 19.01 29.37 65.45
N TYR A 2 18.41 28.84 64.39
CA TYR A 2 17.34 27.85 64.43
C TYR A 2 15.88 28.32 64.62
N HIS A 3 15.38 29.24 63.79
CA HIS A 3 13.97 29.29 63.36
C HIS A 3 13.88 30.04 62.02
N ILE A 4 12.99 29.61 61.11
CA ILE A 4 12.73 30.12 59.74
C ILE A 4 13.63 29.54 58.62
N ASN A 5 13.52 28.23 58.32
CA ASN A 5 13.92 27.70 56.99
C ASN A 5 13.38 26.29 56.66
N GLN A 6 12.15 25.96 57.05
CA GLN A 6 11.49 24.70 56.64
C GLN A 6 10.13 24.93 55.95
N ILE A 7 10.01 26.01 55.17
CA ILE A 7 8.91 26.23 54.20
C ILE A 7 9.48 26.37 52.78
N LEU A 8 10.36 25.45 52.38
CA LEU A 8 10.72 25.23 50.98
C LEU A 8 10.89 23.73 50.73
N LYS A 9 9.83 22.95 50.97
CA LYS A 9 9.65 21.67 50.27
C LYS A 9 9.58 21.99 48.78
N LYS A 10 10.74 21.93 48.11
CA LYS A 10 10.88 21.98 46.66
C LYS A 10 9.87 21.01 46.06
N LYS A 11 8.77 21.54 45.51
CA LYS A 11 8.03 20.91 44.42
C LYS A 11 9.08 20.52 43.38
N LYS A 12 9.51 19.25 43.37
CA LYS A 12 10.17 18.67 42.20
C LYS A 12 9.12 18.79 41.09
N LYS A 13 9.25 19.82 40.25
CA LYS A 13 8.57 19.88 38.96
C LYS A 13 8.87 18.53 38.29
N LYS A 14 7.88 17.62 38.25
CA LYS A 14 7.85 16.57 37.24
C LYS A 14 7.96 17.32 35.93
N LYS A 15 9.13 17.24 35.29
CA LYS A 15 9.33 17.73 33.94
C LYS A 15 8.44 16.82 33.09
N ILE A 16 7.22 17.29 32.83
CA ILE A 16 6.31 16.74 31.83
C ILE A 16 7.05 16.97 30.52
N TRP A 17 7.83 15.98 30.08
CA TRP A 17 8.24 15.92 28.69
C TRP A 17 6.95 15.61 27.92
N PHE A 18 6.49 16.59 27.16
CA PHE A 18 5.44 16.43 26.17
C PHE A 18 5.83 15.26 25.26
N GLY A 19 5.11 14.14 25.42
CA GLY A 19 5.33 12.93 24.64
C GLY A 19 4.80 13.14 23.23
N VAL A 20 5.70 13.47 22.30
CA VAL A 20 5.41 13.26 20.87
C VAL A 20 5.26 11.75 20.68
N HIS A 21 4.12 11.30 20.16
CA HIS A 21 3.83 9.88 19.93
C HIS A 21 4.94 9.26 19.07
N GLU A 22 5.36 8.02 19.36
CA GLU A 22 6.45 7.38 18.62
C GLU A 22 6.17 7.33 17.11
N GLU A 23 4.91 7.23 16.71
CA GLU A 23 4.48 7.28 15.30
C GLU A 23 4.69 8.66 14.63
N LEU A 24 4.48 9.76 15.35
CA LEU A 24 4.77 11.12 14.86
C LEU A 24 6.27 11.35 14.74
N VAL A 25 7.02 10.91 15.74
CA VAL A 25 8.49 10.92 15.68
C VAL A 25 8.94 10.09 14.48
N ALA A 26 8.32 8.94 14.24
CA ALA A 26 8.66 8.08 13.11
C ALA A 26 8.34 8.75 11.76
N ASN A 27 7.15 9.31 11.59
CA ASN A 27 6.76 10.02 10.37
C ASN A 27 7.65 11.24 10.09
N ILE A 28 8.03 12.00 11.12
CA ILE A 28 8.98 13.12 10.99
C ILE A 28 10.35 12.58 10.57
N LEU A 29 10.86 11.57 11.26
CA LEU A 29 12.15 10.95 10.98
C LEU A 29 12.22 10.38 9.56
N THR A 30 11.14 9.77 9.02
CA THR A 30 11.12 9.27 7.62
C THR A 30 11.27 10.36 6.56
N ARG A 31 11.01 11.62 6.91
CA ARG A 31 11.13 12.77 5.99
C ARG A 31 12.47 13.48 6.09
N LEU A 32 13.37 13.03 6.97
CA LEU A 32 14.67 13.66 7.19
C LEU A 32 15.77 12.95 6.39
N PRO A 33 16.84 13.67 6.01
CA PRO A 33 18.00 13.05 5.39
C PRO A 33 18.55 11.91 6.26
N LEU A 34 18.94 10.80 5.63
CA LEU A 34 19.41 9.58 6.33
C LEU A 34 20.55 9.84 7.31
N GLY A 35 21.46 10.76 6.98
CA GLY A 35 22.54 11.17 7.88
C GLY A 35 22.04 11.80 9.19
N SER A 36 20.91 12.50 9.17
CA SER A 36 20.25 13.03 10.36
C SER A 36 19.58 11.93 11.17
N ILE A 37 18.93 10.97 10.52
CA ILE A 37 18.27 9.82 11.16
C ILE A 37 19.29 8.98 11.95
N ILE A 38 20.47 8.72 11.38
CA ILE A 38 21.55 7.98 12.06
C ILE A 38 21.99 8.71 13.34
N ARG A 39 22.15 10.04 13.29
CA ARG A 39 22.51 10.84 14.46
C ARG A 39 21.39 10.87 15.51
N PHE A 40 20.13 10.77 15.10
CA PHE A 40 19.00 10.75 16.03
C PHE A 40 18.88 9.50 16.90
N LYS A 41 19.55 8.39 16.52
CA LYS A 41 19.75 7.25 17.42
C LYS A 41 20.48 7.62 18.72
N LEU A 42 21.25 8.72 18.71
CA LEU A 42 22.02 9.17 19.87
C LEU A 42 21.22 10.07 20.81
N VAL A 43 20.01 10.50 20.43
CA VAL A 43 19.19 11.44 21.21
C VAL A 43 18.60 10.80 22.46
N CYS A 44 17.92 9.65 22.33
CA CYS A 44 17.43 8.89 23.47
C CYS A 44 17.16 7.41 23.14
N LYS A 45 16.98 6.58 24.17
CA LYS A 45 16.73 5.13 24.02
C LYS A 45 15.43 4.81 23.27
N SER A 46 14.36 5.60 23.46
CA SER A 46 13.09 5.42 22.74
C SER A 46 13.25 5.72 21.25
N TRP A 47 13.89 6.84 20.89
CA TRP A 47 14.17 7.18 19.48
C TRP A 47 15.06 6.14 18.82
N ARG A 48 16.07 5.63 19.51
CA ARG A 48 16.89 4.53 19.01
C ARG A 48 16.07 3.27 18.76
N SER A 49 15.23 2.86 19.71
CA SER A 49 14.36 1.68 19.59
C SER A 49 13.35 1.83 18.45
N LEU A 50 12.76 3.01 18.30
CA LEU A 50 11.82 3.34 17.23
C LEU A 50 12.50 3.29 15.87
N ILE A 51 13.66 3.92 15.74
CA ILE A 51 14.48 3.89 14.52
C ILE A 51 14.89 2.45 14.17
N GLU A 52 15.16 1.58 15.15
CA GLU A 52 15.52 0.17 14.95
C GLU A 52 14.29 -0.78 14.82
N SER A 53 13.07 -0.25 14.93
CA SER A 53 11.81 -1.02 14.86
C SER A 53 11.42 -1.43 13.43
N ASP A 54 10.54 -2.45 13.31
CA ASP A 54 9.96 -2.94 12.05
C ASP A 54 9.40 -1.82 11.15
N PHE A 55 8.90 -0.73 11.72
CA PHE A 55 8.38 0.41 10.99
C PHE A 55 9.43 1.09 10.08
N PHE A 56 10.67 1.26 10.57
CA PHE A 56 11.77 1.80 9.76
C PHE A 56 12.47 0.74 8.93
N ARG A 57 12.26 -0.56 9.23
CA ARG A 57 12.88 -1.65 8.47
C ARG A 57 12.49 -1.61 6.99
N HIS A 58 11.30 -1.10 6.70
CA HIS A 58 10.68 -1.17 5.36
C HIS A 58 10.60 0.17 4.62
N LYS A 59 11.17 1.27 5.15
CA LYS A 59 11.01 2.62 4.55
C LYS A 59 12.31 3.29 4.06
N GLY A 60 13.42 2.58 3.95
CA GLY A 60 14.72 3.23 3.75
C GLY A 60 15.83 2.39 3.13
N LEU A 61 15.52 1.58 2.11
CA LEU A 61 16.59 0.93 1.34
C LEU A 61 17.43 1.99 0.63
N VAL A 62 18.73 1.86 0.75
CA VAL A 62 19.73 2.68 0.07
C VAL A 62 20.55 1.79 -0.84
N LEU A 63 20.80 2.29 -2.04
CA LEU A 63 21.75 1.71 -2.98
C LEU A 63 23.10 2.41 -2.80
N LEU A 64 24.14 1.64 -2.52
CA LEU A 64 25.52 2.08 -2.59
C LEU A 64 26.19 1.44 -3.80
N HIS A 65 26.80 2.25 -4.63
CA HIS A 65 27.58 1.83 -5.77
C HIS A 65 29.06 2.06 -5.48
N HIS A 66 29.87 1.01 -5.59
CA HIS A 66 31.33 1.12 -5.51
C HIS A 66 31.91 1.19 -6.92
N GLU A 67 32.18 2.40 -7.41
CA GLU A 67 32.52 2.69 -8.81
C GLU A 67 33.72 1.88 -9.32
N SER A 68 34.77 1.73 -8.52
CA SER A 68 36.02 1.08 -8.97
C SER A 68 35.89 -0.43 -9.15
N SER A 69 34.86 -1.06 -8.57
CA SER A 69 34.64 -2.52 -8.68
C SER A 69 33.28 -2.88 -9.24
N ILE A 70 32.46 -1.87 -9.60
CA ILE A 70 31.10 -2.01 -10.15
C ILE A 70 30.27 -2.97 -9.28
N ARG A 71 30.30 -2.75 -7.96
CA ARG A 71 29.53 -3.53 -6.99
C ARG A 71 28.41 -2.70 -6.41
N TYR A 72 27.25 -3.33 -6.27
CA TYR A 72 26.09 -2.72 -5.64
C TYR A 72 25.83 -3.35 -4.28
N TYR A 73 25.71 -2.51 -3.26
CA TYR A 73 25.21 -2.92 -1.96
C TYR A 73 23.84 -2.28 -1.79
N ILE A 74 22.85 -3.11 -1.49
CA ILE A 74 21.55 -2.63 -1.05
C ILE A 74 21.45 -2.86 0.44
N GLY A 75 21.01 -1.85 1.17
CA GLY A 75 20.90 -2.00 2.60
C GLY A 75 20.02 -0.98 3.25
N ASN A 76 19.60 -1.33 4.45
CA ASN A 76 18.94 -0.41 5.33
C ASN A 76 20.01 0.19 6.27
N PRO A 77 20.44 1.46 6.07
CA PRO A 77 21.48 2.09 6.90
C PRO A 77 20.98 2.28 8.34
N VAL A 78 19.67 2.27 8.54
CA VAL A 78 19.05 2.35 9.86
C VAL A 78 19.20 1.03 10.62
N LEU A 79 19.23 -0.11 9.95
CA LEU A 79 19.44 -1.41 10.60
C LEU A 79 20.87 -1.92 10.53
N SER A 80 21.76 -1.19 9.85
CA SER A 80 23.10 -1.65 9.50
C SER A 80 23.08 -3.01 8.77
N GLN A 81 22.02 -3.27 8.01
CA GLN A 81 21.86 -4.48 7.22
C GLN A 81 22.22 -4.15 5.78
N TRP A 82 23.21 -4.84 5.24
CA TRP A 82 23.71 -4.65 3.89
C TRP A 82 23.80 -6.00 3.18
N THR A 83 23.30 -6.02 1.95
CA THR A 83 23.36 -7.17 1.05
C THR A 83 24.13 -6.77 -0.19
N LEU A 84 25.16 -7.54 -0.52
CA LEU A 84 25.86 -7.42 -1.79
C LEU A 84 24.99 -8.03 -2.88
N LEU A 85 24.70 -7.25 -3.92
CA LEU A 85 23.98 -7.73 -5.09
C LEU A 85 24.90 -8.54 -6.01
N PRO A 86 24.35 -9.47 -6.82
CA PRO A 86 25.13 -10.14 -7.84
C PRO A 86 25.76 -9.12 -8.79
N PRO A 87 26.94 -9.42 -9.34
CA PRO A 87 27.63 -8.51 -10.23
C PRO A 87 26.74 -8.18 -11.44
N PRO A 88 26.65 -6.90 -11.81
CA PRO A 88 25.88 -6.52 -12.98
C PRO A 88 26.58 -7.01 -14.26
N PRO A 89 25.88 -6.98 -15.40
CA PRO A 89 26.50 -7.28 -16.68
C PRO A 89 27.75 -6.41 -16.94
N PRO A 90 28.77 -6.95 -17.64
CA PRO A 90 29.99 -6.22 -17.94
C PRO A 90 29.70 -4.93 -18.73
N ILE A 91 30.41 -3.85 -18.40
CA ILE A 91 30.35 -2.59 -19.16
C ILE A 91 30.86 -2.86 -20.57
N LEU A 92 30.00 -2.60 -21.56
CA LEU A 92 30.36 -2.76 -22.96
C LEU A 92 31.13 -1.52 -23.46
N PRO A 93 32.27 -1.70 -24.15
CA PRO A 93 33.01 -0.59 -24.73
C PRO A 93 32.14 0.11 -25.78
N GLY A 94 32.10 1.44 -25.72
CA GLY A 94 31.27 2.27 -26.61
C GLY A 94 29.92 2.68 -26.05
N ASN A 95 29.52 2.18 -24.88
CA ASN A 95 28.29 2.60 -24.21
C ASN A 95 28.55 3.72 -23.18
N ARG A 96 27.65 4.71 -23.14
CA ARG A 96 27.53 5.66 -22.03
C ARG A 96 26.63 5.03 -20.97
N TYR A 97 27.07 4.98 -19.72
CA TYR A 97 26.23 4.56 -18.59
C TYR A 97 25.90 5.77 -17.73
N TYR A 98 24.67 5.82 -17.23
CA TYR A 98 24.19 6.82 -16.29
C TYR A 98 24.24 6.29 -14.85
N GLU A 99 24.07 7.17 -13.86
CA GLU A 99 23.91 6.71 -12.47
C GLU A 99 22.73 5.74 -12.33
N SER A 100 22.89 4.81 -11.41
CA SER A 100 21.93 3.73 -11.20
C SER A 100 20.75 4.20 -10.37
N GLY A 101 19.54 3.85 -10.81
CA GLY A 101 18.32 4.12 -10.07
C GLY A 101 17.94 2.94 -9.16
N LEU A 102 17.34 3.24 -8.01
CA LEU A 102 16.69 2.25 -7.13
C LEU A 102 15.20 2.54 -7.12
N VAL A 103 14.38 1.60 -7.60
CA VAL A 103 12.93 1.67 -7.46
C VAL A 103 12.44 0.64 -6.46
N THR A 104 11.52 1.03 -5.60
CA THR A 104 10.88 0.15 -4.62
C THR A 104 9.38 0.10 -4.90
N ARG A 105 8.79 -1.09 -4.84
CA ARG A 105 7.34 -1.26 -4.80
C ARG A 105 6.93 -1.31 -3.34
N MET A 106 6.09 -0.37 -2.95
CA MET A 106 5.59 -0.29 -1.59
C MET A 106 4.10 -0.57 -1.57
N HIS A 107 3.66 -1.33 -0.57
CA HIS A 107 2.24 -1.53 -0.28
C HIS A 107 2.03 -1.37 1.23
N ASN A 108 1.15 -0.45 1.62
CA ASN A 108 0.87 -0.10 3.02
C ASN A 108 2.14 0.19 3.86
N GLY A 109 3.11 0.90 3.27
CA GLY A 109 4.36 1.28 3.96
C GLY A 109 5.42 0.18 4.05
N VAL A 110 5.16 -1.00 3.50
CA VAL A 110 6.09 -2.13 3.44
C VAL A 110 6.66 -2.26 2.02
N ILE A 111 7.99 -2.40 1.89
CA ILE A 111 8.63 -2.72 0.61
C ILE A 111 8.34 -4.19 0.29
N LEU A 112 7.65 -4.42 -0.83
CA LEU A 112 7.37 -5.77 -1.35
C LEU A 112 8.56 -6.30 -2.13
N ASP A 113 9.09 -5.47 -3.03
CA ASP A 113 10.25 -5.76 -3.85
C ASP A 113 10.93 -4.47 -4.30
N TYR A 114 12.12 -4.63 -4.86
CA TYR A 114 12.91 -3.53 -5.39
C TYR A 114 13.63 -3.95 -6.66
N LYS A 115 13.92 -2.96 -7.50
CA LYS A 115 14.73 -3.14 -8.70
C LYS A 115 15.85 -2.12 -8.73
N VAL A 116 17.03 -2.56 -9.15
CA VAL A 116 18.17 -1.68 -9.45
C VAL A 116 18.28 -1.57 -10.95
N VAL A 117 18.31 -0.34 -11.46
CA VAL A 117 18.25 -0.06 -12.89
C VAL A 117 19.51 0.67 -13.31
N ARG A 118 20.21 0.13 -14.30
CA ARG A 118 21.27 0.84 -15.03
C ARG A 118 20.73 1.21 -16.41
N LEU A 119 20.83 2.47 -16.75
CA LEU A 119 20.53 2.98 -18.08
C LEU A 119 21.84 3.09 -18.86
N HIS A 120 21.83 2.63 -20.11
CA HIS A 120 22.95 2.84 -21.02
C HIS A 120 22.51 3.18 -22.44
N GLU A 121 23.37 3.93 -23.13
CA GLU A 121 23.22 4.35 -24.52
C GLU A 121 24.44 3.90 -25.32
N ASN A 122 24.24 3.41 -26.55
CA ASN A 122 25.35 3.02 -27.43
C ASN A 122 25.80 4.23 -28.26
N ILE A 123 27.06 4.65 -28.09
CA ILE A 123 27.65 5.83 -28.75
C ILE A 123 28.40 5.46 -30.04
N GLN A 124 28.70 4.18 -30.28
CA GLN A 124 29.62 3.76 -31.35
C GLN A 124 28.97 3.40 -32.69
N SER A 125 27.63 3.47 -32.86
CA SER A 125 27.04 3.14 -34.16
C SER A 125 27.24 4.26 -35.18
N ILE A 126 28.25 4.11 -36.02
CA ILE A 126 28.52 4.91 -37.23
C ILE A 126 27.34 4.81 -38.24
N HIS A 127 26.49 3.79 -38.10
CA HIS A 127 25.20 3.69 -38.76
C HIS A 127 24.10 4.03 -37.74
N ARG A 128 23.59 5.26 -37.83
CA ARG A 128 22.53 5.89 -37.02
C ARG A 128 21.87 4.96 -35.98
N PRO A 129 22.16 5.12 -34.67
CA PRO A 129 21.39 4.40 -33.66
C PRO A 129 19.95 4.82 -33.82
N ASN A 130 18.99 3.91 -33.69
CA ASN A 130 17.59 4.32 -33.67
C ASN A 130 17.42 5.23 -32.43
N PRO A 131 17.23 6.55 -32.58
CA PRO A 131 17.44 7.53 -31.50
C PRO A 131 16.34 7.49 -30.43
N ARG A 132 15.55 6.42 -30.41
CA ARG A 132 14.33 6.25 -29.62
C ARG A 132 14.42 5.12 -28.61
N THR A 133 15.49 4.32 -28.57
CA THR A 133 15.52 3.09 -27.76
C THR A 133 16.40 3.25 -26.53
N LEU A 134 15.77 3.33 -25.37
CA LEU A 134 16.45 3.27 -24.07
C LEU A 134 16.74 1.82 -23.72
N SER A 135 17.97 1.54 -23.28
CA SER A 135 18.40 0.21 -22.89
C SER A 135 18.65 0.16 -21.38
N PHE A 136 17.91 -0.71 -20.72
CA PHE A 136 17.96 -0.89 -19.27
C PHE A 136 18.53 -2.26 -18.93
N GLU A 137 19.47 -2.27 -18.00
CA GLU A 137 19.85 -3.45 -17.24
C GLU A 137 19.15 -3.38 -15.88
N ILE A 138 18.36 -4.40 -15.57
CA ILE A 138 17.45 -4.38 -14.42
C ILE A 138 17.73 -5.60 -13.54
N TYR A 139 18.22 -5.36 -12.34
CA TYR A 139 18.19 -6.35 -11.26
C TYR A 139 16.82 -6.35 -10.61
N SER A 140 16.26 -7.53 -10.37
CA SER A 140 15.02 -7.68 -9.58
C SER A 140 15.27 -8.45 -8.30
N SER A 141 14.78 -7.95 -7.17
CA SER A 141 14.84 -8.67 -5.90
C SER A 141 13.99 -9.94 -5.89
N ASP A 142 12.95 -10.02 -6.75
CA ASP A 142 12.06 -11.18 -6.85
C ASP A 142 12.75 -12.38 -7.50
N THR A 143 13.57 -12.13 -8.53
CA THR A 143 14.30 -13.18 -9.25
C THR A 143 15.72 -13.36 -8.72
N GLY A 144 16.30 -12.32 -8.11
CA GLY A 144 17.72 -12.28 -7.76
C GLY A 144 18.64 -12.19 -8.98
N GLU A 145 18.12 -11.83 -10.15
CA GLU A 145 18.85 -11.85 -11.42
C GLU A 145 18.79 -10.51 -12.15
N TRP A 146 19.82 -10.26 -12.98
CA TRP A 146 19.86 -9.15 -13.93
C TRP A 146 19.18 -9.53 -15.24
N SER A 147 18.44 -8.59 -15.82
CA SER A 147 17.74 -8.74 -17.09
C SER A 147 17.95 -7.52 -17.98
N TYR A 148 17.82 -7.70 -19.30
CA TYR A 148 17.91 -6.62 -20.27
C TYR A 148 16.53 -6.24 -20.79
N LYS A 149 16.27 -4.94 -20.89
CA LYS A 149 15.03 -4.42 -21.48
C LYS A 149 15.31 -3.22 -22.38
N HIS A 150 14.79 -3.29 -23.60
CA HIS A 150 14.81 -2.19 -24.55
C HIS A 150 13.43 -1.57 -24.66
N VAL A 151 13.35 -0.26 -24.57
CA VAL A 151 12.08 0.48 -24.57
C VAL A 151 12.16 1.60 -25.60
N SER A 152 11.17 1.69 -26.47
CA SER A 152 11.06 2.78 -27.44
C SER A 152 10.26 3.95 -26.87
N CYS A 153 10.81 5.16 -26.92
CA CYS A 153 10.13 6.38 -26.49
C CYS A 153 9.02 6.78 -27.49
N PRO A 154 7.80 7.14 -27.02
CA PRO A 154 6.75 7.67 -27.88
C PRO A 154 7.06 9.11 -28.34
N GLY A 155 6.89 9.41 -29.63
CA GLY A 155 7.03 10.79 -30.18
C GLY A 155 7.98 10.91 -31.38
N ASP A 156 7.95 12.06 -32.06
CA ASP A 156 8.78 12.32 -33.25
C ASP A 156 10.13 13.03 -32.92
N ASN A 157 10.51 13.08 -31.64
CA ASN A 157 11.73 13.74 -31.20
C ASN A 157 12.94 12.86 -31.52
N ARG A 158 13.65 13.17 -32.62
CA ARG A 158 14.76 12.36 -33.16
C ARG A 158 16.09 12.60 -32.45
N ASP A 159 16.13 13.56 -31.53
CA ASP A 159 17.33 14.04 -30.85
C ASP A 159 17.16 14.01 -29.31
N LEU A 160 16.45 13.01 -28.78
CA LEU A 160 16.25 12.84 -27.33
C LEU A 160 17.58 12.47 -26.66
N VAL A 161 18.09 13.32 -25.77
CA VAL A 161 19.31 13.07 -25.00
C VAL A 161 19.00 13.14 -23.51
N ILE A 162 19.36 12.10 -22.75
CA ILE A 162 19.24 12.13 -21.28
C ILE A 162 20.43 12.89 -20.69
N VAL A 163 20.12 13.89 -19.86
CA VAL A 163 21.11 14.90 -19.44
C VAL A 163 21.47 14.79 -17.95
N CYS A 164 20.63 14.16 -17.14
CA CYS A 164 20.86 14.05 -15.71
C CYS A 164 20.58 12.66 -15.14
N ASN A 165 21.01 12.48 -13.90
CA ASN A 165 20.80 11.27 -13.12
C ASN A 165 19.31 11.03 -12.83
N PRO A 166 18.89 9.76 -12.73
CA PRO A 166 17.50 9.42 -12.43
C PRO A 166 17.05 9.95 -11.07
N ILE A 167 15.84 10.49 -11.03
CA ILE A 167 15.12 10.75 -9.78
C ILE A 167 14.10 9.63 -9.57
N THR A 168 14.11 9.05 -8.37
CA THR A 168 13.11 8.05 -7.98
C THR A 168 11.94 8.72 -7.29
N LEU A 169 10.72 8.47 -7.78
CA LEU A 169 9.49 8.94 -7.14
C LEU A 169 8.36 7.94 -7.40
N ASN A 170 7.63 7.55 -6.34
CA ASN A 170 6.46 6.66 -6.42
C ASN A 170 6.69 5.36 -7.23
N GLY A 171 7.84 4.71 -7.04
CA GLY A 171 8.17 3.46 -7.73
C GLY A 171 8.58 3.63 -9.21
N LYS A 172 8.73 4.86 -9.69
CA LYS A 172 9.11 5.19 -11.08
C LYS A 172 10.43 5.95 -11.11
N LEU A 173 11.11 5.89 -12.24
CA LEU A 173 12.28 6.72 -12.51
C LEU A 173 11.94 7.83 -13.50
N TYR A 174 12.50 9.00 -13.21
CA TYR A 174 12.34 10.23 -13.96
C TYR A 174 13.71 10.69 -14.42
N TRP A 175 13.83 11.01 -15.70
CA TRP A 175 15.03 11.61 -16.29
C TRP A 175 14.67 12.90 -16.98
N HIS A 176 15.52 13.91 -16.85
CA HIS A 176 15.47 15.07 -17.73
C HIS A 176 16.03 14.68 -19.09
N ALA A 177 15.27 14.97 -20.13
CA ALA A 177 15.70 14.78 -21.50
C ALA A 177 15.60 16.09 -22.28
N GLU A 178 16.69 16.43 -22.96
CA GLU A 178 16.76 17.56 -23.88
C GLU A 178 16.49 17.08 -25.31
N GLY A 179 15.85 17.93 -26.11
CA GLY A 179 15.56 17.64 -27.51
C GLY A 179 14.78 18.77 -28.17
N LYS A 180 14.01 18.48 -29.24
CA LYS A 180 13.16 19.49 -29.91
C LYS A 180 12.06 20.03 -28.97
N ASP A 181 11.55 19.15 -28.11
CA ASP A 181 10.68 19.47 -27.00
C ASP A 181 11.37 18.99 -25.72
N ASP A 182 11.93 19.92 -24.93
CA ASP A 182 12.51 19.62 -23.62
C ASP A 182 11.44 18.99 -22.70
N GLY A 183 11.80 17.94 -21.98
CA GLY A 183 10.82 17.18 -21.23
C GLY A 183 11.38 16.21 -20.20
N ILE A 184 10.45 15.48 -19.58
CA ILE A 184 10.78 14.48 -18.57
C ILE A 184 10.39 13.11 -19.12
N VAL A 185 11.36 12.21 -19.20
CA VAL A 185 11.13 10.79 -19.50
C VAL A 185 10.79 10.09 -18.20
N VAL A 186 9.67 9.39 -18.18
CA VAL A 186 9.21 8.62 -17.03
C VAL A 186 9.05 7.17 -17.44
N TYR A 187 9.58 6.26 -16.62
CA TYR A 187 9.39 4.84 -16.85
C TYR A 187 8.98 4.11 -15.56
N ASP A 188 7.98 3.26 -15.72
CA ASP A 188 7.42 2.42 -14.66
C ASP A 188 7.95 0.99 -14.81
N PHE A 189 8.85 0.61 -13.91
CA PHE A 189 9.52 -0.69 -13.95
C PHE A 189 8.67 -1.83 -13.38
N PHE A 190 7.50 -1.54 -12.81
CA PHE A 190 6.57 -2.54 -12.27
C PHE A 190 5.32 -2.70 -13.12
N PHE A 191 5.08 -1.81 -14.09
CA PHE A 191 3.90 -1.85 -14.96
C PHE A 191 3.61 -3.23 -15.57
N ASP A 192 4.62 -3.89 -16.15
CA ASP A 192 4.43 -5.22 -16.75
C ASP A 192 4.21 -6.31 -15.70
N ASP A 193 4.81 -6.17 -14.52
CA ASP A 193 4.62 -7.12 -13.40
C ASP A 193 3.19 -7.01 -12.86
N ASP A 194 2.65 -5.80 -12.83
CA ASP A 194 1.28 -5.51 -12.43
C ASP A 194 0.27 -5.98 -13.50
N GLN A 195 0.68 -5.99 -14.78
CA GLN A 195 -0.09 -6.56 -15.90
C GLN A 195 -0.03 -8.09 -15.99
N ALA A 196 0.92 -8.75 -15.33
CA ALA A 196 1.23 -10.17 -15.48
C ALA A 196 0.21 -11.11 -14.82
N ARG A 197 -1.05 -11.04 -15.25
CA ARG A 197 -2.17 -11.84 -14.75
C ARG A 197 -2.04 -13.30 -15.19
N LEU A 198 -2.03 -14.23 -14.24
CA LEU A 198 -2.25 -15.70 -14.36
C LEU A 198 -1.92 -16.32 -15.74
N HIS A 199 -0.64 -16.28 -16.16
CA HIS A 199 -0.20 -16.69 -17.50
C HIS A 199 -0.26 -18.20 -17.79
N LYS A 200 -1.44 -18.81 -17.80
CA LYS A 200 -1.68 -20.16 -18.37
C LYS A 200 -3.06 -20.22 -19.05
N PRO A 201 -3.16 -20.87 -20.24
CA PRO A 201 -4.44 -21.05 -20.93
C PRO A 201 -5.37 -21.99 -20.16
N ALA A 202 -6.68 -21.79 -20.29
CA ALA A 202 -7.71 -22.51 -19.54
C ALA A 202 -7.62 -24.03 -19.73
N SER A 203 -7.17 -24.50 -20.89
CA SER A 203 -6.95 -25.93 -21.17
C SER A 203 -5.96 -26.60 -20.22
N LYS A 204 -4.91 -25.88 -19.77
CA LYS A 204 -3.94 -26.39 -18.78
C LYS A 204 -4.45 -26.30 -17.33
N VAL A 205 -5.33 -25.34 -17.06
CA VAL A 205 -5.92 -25.14 -15.73
C VAL A 205 -7.03 -26.17 -15.47
N ILE A 206 -7.86 -26.45 -16.49
CA ILE A 206 -8.96 -27.44 -16.42
C ILE A 206 -8.44 -28.83 -16.07
N SER A 207 -7.32 -29.27 -16.68
CA SER A 207 -6.74 -30.59 -16.43
C SER A 207 -6.27 -30.80 -14.99
N HIS A 208 -6.10 -29.72 -14.22
CA HIS A 208 -5.64 -29.75 -12.83
C HIS A 208 -6.67 -29.14 -11.86
N ARG A 209 -7.97 -29.11 -12.22
CA ARG A 209 -9.04 -28.50 -11.40
C ARG A 209 -9.02 -28.94 -9.93
N GLY A 210 -8.89 -30.24 -9.65
CA GLY A 210 -8.87 -30.74 -8.25
C GLY A 210 -7.65 -30.25 -7.45
N LYS A 211 -6.50 -30.08 -8.11
CA LYS A 211 -5.30 -29.49 -7.50
C LYS A 211 -5.50 -28.00 -7.23
N LEU A 212 -6.14 -27.27 -8.16
CA LEU A 212 -6.46 -25.86 -7.96
C LEU A 212 -7.39 -25.65 -6.75
N GLU A 213 -8.44 -26.47 -6.63
CA GLU A 213 -9.35 -26.42 -5.47
C GLU A 213 -8.63 -26.68 -4.15
N LYS A 214 -7.70 -27.65 -4.14
CA LYS A 214 -6.88 -27.96 -2.97
C LYS A 214 -5.91 -26.83 -2.61
N ASP A 215 -5.21 -26.27 -3.59
CA ASP A 215 -4.25 -25.17 -3.38
C ASP A 215 -4.98 -23.92 -2.84
N ILE A 216 -6.14 -23.57 -3.41
CA ILE A 216 -6.98 -22.47 -2.91
C ILE A 216 -7.47 -22.79 -1.49
N PHE A 217 -7.96 -24.00 -1.24
CA PHE A 217 -8.42 -24.41 0.09
C PHE A 217 -7.30 -24.30 1.13
N SER A 218 -6.06 -24.68 0.80
CA SER A 218 -4.93 -24.56 1.72
C SER A 218 -4.45 -23.12 1.92
N SER A 219 -4.77 -22.21 0.99
CA SER A 219 -4.38 -20.80 1.08
C SER A 219 -5.36 -19.95 1.90
N LEU A 220 -6.60 -20.43 2.04
CA LEU A 220 -7.62 -19.83 2.87
C LEU A 220 -7.57 -20.60 4.20
N ASP A 221 -7.37 -19.96 5.35
CA ASP A 221 -7.30 -20.63 6.66
C ASP A 221 -8.65 -21.23 7.08
N LEU A 222 -9.12 -22.23 6.33
CA LEU A 222 -10.44 -22.82 6.40
C LEU A 222 -10.41 -24.11 7.22
N ARG A 223 -11.51 -24.36 7.93
CA ARG A 223 -11.70 -25.59 8.69
C ARG A 223 -12.24 -26.71 7.80
N ASN A 224 -12.01 -27.96 8.20
CA ASN A 224 -12.35 -29.20 7.50
C ASN A 224 -13.84 -29.39 7.11
N HIS A 225 -14.74 -28.51 7.58
CA HIS A 225 -16.18 -28.57 7.27
C HIS A 225 -16.57 -27.72 6.04
N THR A 226 -15.57 -27.20 5.32
CA THR A 226 -15.75 -26.38 4.12
C THR A 226 -15.04 -27.01 2.94
N LYS A 227 -15.51 -26.70 1.74
CA LYS A 227 -14.95 -27.15 0.47
C LYS A 227 -14.87 -25.97 -0.49
N VAL A 228 -13.74 -25.83 -1.15
CA VAL A 228 -13.60 -24.94 -2.31
C VAL A 228 -14.05 -25.69 -3.55
N THR A 229 -14.89 -25.06 -4.37
CA THR A 229 -15.33 -25.59 -5.66
C THR A 229 -15.12 -24.54 -6.73
N VAL A 230 -14.39 -24.90 -7.80
CA VAL A 230 -14.28 -24.05 -8.98
C VAL A 230 -15.62 -24.09 -9.71
N LEU A 231 -16.25 -22.93 -9.89
CA LEU A 231 -17.56 -22.78 -10.53
C LEU A 231 -17.42 -22.61 -12.04
N SER A 232 -16.43 -21.82 -12.48
CA SER A 232 -16.15 -21.63 -13.90
C SER A 232 -14.70 -21.23 -14.14
N LEU A 233 -14.18 -21.60 -15.30
CA LEU A 233 -12.89 -21.17 -15.83
C LEU A 233 -13.17 -20.46 -17.15
N HIS A 234 -12.87 -19.16 -17.20
CA HIS A 234 -13.09 -18.35 -18.40
C HIS A 234 -11.76 -17.80 -18.89
N GLN A 235 -11.45 -18.00 -20.16
CA GLN A 235 -10.33 -17.36 -20.81
C GLN A 235 -10.89 -16.34 -21.80
N PRO A 236 -10.74 -15.03 -21.55
CA PRO A 236 -11.10 -14.00 -22.51
C PRO A 236 -10.41 -14.23 -23.85
N ALA A 237 -11.09 -13.97 -24.96
CA ALA A 237 -10.54 -14.20 -26.30
C ALA A 237 -9.21 -13.45 -26.49
N ALA A 238 -8.20 -14.14 -27.03
CA ALA A 238 -6.82 -13.66 -27.18
C ALA A 238 -6.04 -13.35 -25.88
N SER A 239 -6.53 -13.75 -24.69
CA SER A 239 -5.78 -13.56 -23.44
C SER A 239 -4.87 -14.75 -23.13
N ASN A 240 -3.75 -14.47 -22.47
CA ASN A 240 -2.84 -15.50 -21.95
C ASN A 240 -3.19 -15.93 -20.52
N PHE A 241 -4.36 -15.52 -20.00
CA PHE A 241 -4.74 -15.72 -18.61
C PHE A 241 -6.11 -16.35 -18.43
N THR A 242 -6.28 -17.08 -17.33
CA THR A 242 -7.55 -17.72 -16.97
C THR A 242 -8.18 -17.01 -15.79
N GLU A 243 -9.42 -16.54 -15.96
CA GLU A 243 -10.28 -16.09 -14.88
C GLU A 243 -10.91 -17.32 -14.20
N VAL A 244 -10.62 -17.46 -12.90
CA VAL A 244 -11.13 -18.55 -12.08
C VAL A 244 -12.23 -18.02 -11.18
N LYS A 245 -13.46 -18.50 -11.35
CA LYS A 245 -14.54 -18.27 -10.38
C LYS A 245 -14.66 -19.49 -9.50
N PHE A 246 -14.60 -19.32 -8.18
CA PHE A 246 -14.76 -20.39 -7.22
C PHE A 246 -15.70 -19.97 -6.09
N GLY A 247 -16.35 -20.96 -5.48
CA GLY A 247 -17.19 -20.80 -4.31
C GLY A 247 -16.61 -21.57 -3.13
N VAL A 248 -16.81 -21.04 -1.92
CA VAL A 248 -16.54 -21.76 -0.67
C VAL A 248 -17.87 -22.23 -0.11
N LEU A 249 -18.04 -23.54 -0.04
CA LEU A 249 -19.30 -24.20 0.31
C LEU A 249 -19.10 -25.08 1.55
N PRO A 250 -20.14 -25.34 2.34
CA PRO A 250 -20.09 -26.36 3.38
C PRO A 250 -20.00 -27.75 2.76
N VAL A 251 -19.28 -28.67 3.43
CA VAL A 251 -19.09 -30.06 2.94
C VAL A 251 -20.40 -30.84 2.92
N LEU A 252 -21.26 -30.62 3.92
CA LEU A 252 -22.60 -31.22 3.98
C LEU A 252 -23.60 -30.29 3.30
N THR A 253 -24.21 -30.77 2.22
CA THR A 253 -25.33 -30.11 1.54
C THR A 253 -26.45 -29.86 2.54
N ASN A 254 -26.94 -28.62 2.62
CA ASN A 254 -27.97 -28.08 3.53
C ASN A 254 -27.51 -27.49 4.86
N HIS A 255 -26.22 -27.50 5.18
CA HIS A 255 -25.71 -26.75 6.34
C HIS A 255 -25.29 -25.34 5.92
N THR A 256 -25.54 -24.34 6.76
CA THR A 256 -24.94 -23.00 6.60
C THR A 256 -23.54 -23.00 7.21
N LEU A 257 -22.62 -22.23 6.64
CA LEU A 257 -21.31 -22.01 7.23
C LEU A 257 -21.46 -21.42 8.63
N ARG A 258 -20.75 -22.00 9.62
CA ARG A 258 -20.73 -21.49 10.99
C ARG A 258 -20.21 -20.06 11.01
N LYS A 259 -20.74 -19.22 11.90
CA LYS A 259 -20.37 -17.80 12.04
C LYS A 259 -18.86 -17.59 12.14
N ASP A 260 -18.18 -18.40 12.95
CA ASP A 260 -16.72 -18.31 13.13
C ASP A 260 -15.96 -18.59 11.82
N SER A 261 -16.41 -19.58 11.04
CA SER A 261 -15.83 -19.89 9.73
C SER A 261 -16.08 -18.80 8.69
N LEU A 262 -17.26 -18.16 8.74
CA LEU A 262 -17.54 -16.98 7.90
C LEU A 262 -16.66 -15.80 8.28
N THR A 263 -16.37 -15.58 9.57
CA THR A 263 -15.47 -14.52 10.03
C THR A 263 -14.04 -14.76 9.53
N SER A 264 -13.51 -15.98 9.71
CA SER A 264 -12.18 -16.33 9.20
C SER A 264 -12.11 -16.19 7.68
N LEU A 265 -13.10 -16.71 6.95
CA LEU A 265 -13.16 -16.61 5.49
C LEU A 265 -13.25 -15.15 5.02
N ARG A 266 -14.06 -14.32 5.70
CA ARG A 266 -14.16 -12.89 5.39
C ARG A 266 -12.80 -12.23 5.55
N SER A 267 -12.08 -12.50 6.64
CA SER A 267 -10.73 -11.98 6.87
C SER A 267 -9.75 -12.39 5.77
N SER A 268 -9.74 -13.67 5.37
CA SER A 268 -8.92 -14.14 4.25
C SER A 268 -9.27 -13.41 2.95
N PHE A 269 -10.56 -13.24 2.63
CA PHE A 269 -10.98 -12.56 1.40
C PHE A 269 -10.61 -11.07 1.40
N VAL A 270 -10.76 -10.39 2.55
CA VAL A 270 -10.34 -9.00 2.72
C VAL A 270 -8.83 -8.88 2.53
N ASN A 271 -8.03 -9.78 3.11
CA ASN A 271 -6.57 -9.76 2.96
C ASN A 271 -6.12 -10.07 1.53
N LEU A 272 -6.82 -10.96 0.81
CA LEU A 272 -6.54 -11.24 -0.60
C LEU A 272 -6.91 -10.05 -1.50
N PHE A 273 -8.07 -9.45 -1.26
CA PHE A 273 -8.53 -8.26 -2.01
C PHE A 273 -7.61 -7.07 -1.78
N ALA A 274 -7.24 -6.81 -0.53
CA ALA A 274 -6.31 -5.76 -0.14
C ALA A 274 -4.84 -6.12 -0.44
N GLN A 275 -4.55 -7.21 -1.17
CA GLN A 275 -3.19 -7.63 -1.56
C GLN A 275 -2.20 -7.83 -0.40
N ARG A 276 -2.69 -8.02 0.82
CA ARG A 276 -1.88 -8.32 2.03
C ARG A 276 -1.47 -9.78 2.12
N SER A 277 -2.16 -10.62 1.36
CA SER A 277 -1.89 -12.04 1.22
C SER A 277 -2.07 -12.43 -0.24
N SER A 278 -1.50 -13.57 -0.63
CA SER A 278 -1.66 -14.12 -1.96
C SER A 278 -2.09 -15.58 -1.88
N LEU A 279 -2.84 -16.04 -2.89
CA LEU A 279 -3.13 -17.46 -3.00
C LEU A 279 -1.84 -18.21 -3.35
N ASN A 280 -1.47 -19.17 -2.51
CA ASN A 280 -0.27 -19.97 -2.71
C ASN A 280 -0.58 -21.12 -3.68
N LEU A 281 -0.72 -20.76 -4.95
CA LEU A 281 -0.95 -21.72 -6.02
C LEU A 281 0.36 -22.32 -6.51
N ASN A 282 0.32 -23.58 -6.96
CA ASN A 282 1.49 -24.20 -7.57
C ASN A 282 1.94 -23.40 -8.81
N LYS A 283 3.05 -22.67 -8.67
CA LYS A 283 3.57 -21.74 -9.69
C LYS A 283 3.87 -22.40 -11.03
N SER A 284 4.36 -23.65 -11.04
CA SER A 284 4.66 -24.35 -12.30
C SER A 284 3.40 -24.76 -13.05
N THR A 285 2.31 -25.06 -12.33
CA THR A 285 1.04 -25.52 -12.90
C THR A 285 0.13 -24.34 -13.29
N PHE A 286 -0.01 -23.35 -12.39
CA PHE A 286 -1.03 -22.29 -12.51
C PHE A 286 -0.43 -20.88 -12.68
N GLY A 287 0.85 -20.66 -12.35
CA GLY A 287 1.46 -19.33 -12.34
C GLY A 287 1.12 -18.51 -11.08
N LYS A 288 1.43 -17.20 -11.09
CA LYS A 288 1.20 -16.27 -9.97
C LYS A 288 -0.19 -15.63 -10.10
N PRO A 289 -1.05 -15.69 -9.06
CA PRO A 289 -2.30 -14.94 -9.02
C PRO A 289 -2.01 -13.45 -8.79
N THR A 290 -2.70 -12.57 -9.51
CA THR A 290 -2.43 -11.12 -9.49
C THR A 290 -3.60 -10.27 -9.07
N SER A 291 -4.83 -10.75 -9.24
CA SER A 291 -6.03 -10.01 -8.89
C SER A 291 -7.02 -10.93 -8.19
N PHE A 292 -7.59 -10.45 -7.08
CA PHE A 292 -8.65 -11.14 -6.37
C PHE A 292 -9.86 -10.21 -6.22
N GLN A 293 -11.04 -10.72 -6.51
CA GLN A 293 -12.30 -9.98 -6.47
C GLN A 293 -13.35 -10.84 -5.78
N VAL A 294 -14.16 -10.23 -4.91
CA VAL A 294 -15.26 -10.89 -4.22
C VAL A 294 -16.54 -10.52 -4.95
N LEU A 295 -17.20 -11.52 -5.55
CA LEU A 295 -18.45 -11.29 -6.28
C LEU A 295 -19.66 -11.21 -5.35
N LYS A 296 -19.64 -12.00 -4.28
CA LYS A 296 -20.72 -12.06 -3.29
C LYS A 296 -20.21 -12.66 -1.99
N PHE A 297 -20.59 -12.06 -0.87
CA PHE A 297 -20.28 -12.54 0.46
C PHE A 297 -21.49 -12.30 1.39
N PRO A 298 -21.92 -13.32 2.17
CA PRO A 298 -23.06 -13.16 3.07
C PRO A 298 -22.75 -12.16 4.20
N GLY A 299 -23.64 -11.21 4.40
CA GLY A 299 -23.51 -10.17 5.43
C GLY A 299 -22.58 -9.00 5.06
N GLY A 300 -22.25 -8.85 3.78
CA GLY A 300 -21.40 -7.76 3.31
C GLY A 300 -19.91 -8.03 3.43
N ILE A 301 -19.11 -7.12 2.89
CA ILE A 301 -17.65 -7.11 3.01
C ILE A 301 -17.19 -5.71 3.43
N THR A 302 -16.39 -5.68 4.49
CA THR A 302 -15.78 -4.46 5.02
C THR A 302 -14.29 -4.58 4.86
N VAL A 303 -13.70 -3.59 4.22
CA VAL A 303 -12.27 -3.50 3.93
C VAL A 303 -11.77 -2.23 4.60
N ASP A 304 -10.81 -2.39 5.50
CA ASP A 304 -9.88 -1.31 5.78
C ASP A 304 -8.80 -1.38 4.71
N PRO A 305 -8.64 -0.39 3.82
CA PRO A 305 -7.65 -0.42 2.76
C PRO A 305 -6.21 -0.23 3.27
N LEU A 306 -6.00 0.48 4.39
CA LEU A 306 -4.66 0.84 4.88
C LEU A 306 -4.07 -0.19 5.85
N GLY A 307 -4.89 -0.95 6.57
CA GLY A 307 -4.41 -2.09 7.36
C GLY A 307 -4.82 -2.06 8.82
N LEU A 308 -4.85 -3.24 9.42
CA LEU A 308 -4.97 -3.42 10.86
C LEU A 308 -3.67 -2.96 11.53
N GLU A 309 -3.44 -1.65 11.60
CA GLU A 309 -2.52 -1.14 12.61
C GLU A 309 -3.23 -1.16 13.97
N PRO A 310 -2.64 -1.79 15.01
CA PRO A 310 -3.18 -1.73 16.36
C PRO A 310 -3.33 -0.27 16.78
N VAL A 311 -4.57 0.17 16.93
CA VAL A 311 -4.85 1.55 17.30
C VAL A 311 -4.53 1.72 18.78
N SER A 312 -3.44 2.43 19.11
CA SER A 312 -3.19 2.90 20.48
C SER A 312 -3.98 4.19 20.71
N GLY A 313 -5.27 4.07 21.05
CA GLY A 313 -6.13 5.24 21.30
C GLY A 313 -7.62 4.93 21.23
N LEU A 314 -8.45 5.95 21.49
CA LEU A 314 -9.89 5.89 21.33
C LEU A 314 -10.26 6.09 19.86
N LEU A 315 -10.85 5.07 19.24
CA LEU A 315 -11.37 5.15 17.88
C LEU A 315 -12.84 5.60 17.90
N THR A 316 -13.12 6.73 17.26
CA THR A 316 -14.45 7.34 17.22
C THR A 316 -14.92 7.51 15.78
N LEU A 317 -16.11 7.00 15.46
CA LEU A 317 -16.75 7.26 14.18
C LEU A 317 -17.19 8.73 14.15
N VAL A 318 -16.90 9.43 13.05
CA VAL A 318 -17.25 10.86 12.90
C VAL A 318 -18.40 11.05 11.91
N PHE A 319 -18.33 10.34 10.78
CA PHE A 319 -19.35 10.39 9.74
C PHE A 319 -19.39 9.10 8.94
N SER A 320 -20.49 8.91 8.23
CA SER A 320 -20.55 7.96 7.13
C SER A 320 -21.36 8.48 5.97
N PHE A 321 -20.97 8.09 4.77
CA PHE A 321 -21.67 8.43 3.54
C PHE A 321 -21.54 7.31 2.52
N THR A 322 -22.26 7.42 1.42
CA THR A 322 -22.25 6.44 0.32
C THR A 322 -21.73 7.08 -0.96
N LEU A 323 -20.90 6.32 -1.69
CA LEU A 323 -20.43 6.64 -3.03
C LEU A 323 -20.97 5.59 -4.00
N ASP A 324 -21.42 6.02 -5.18
CA ASP A 324 -21.91 5.13 -6.23
C ASP A 324 -20.77 4.58 -7.09
N VAL A 325 -19.81 3.94 -6.43
CA VAL A 325 -18.61 3.33 -7.03
C VAL A 325 -18.34 1.98 -6.37
N SER A 326 -17.48 1.15 -6.97
CA SER A 326 -17.09 -0.14 -6.41
C SER A 326 -15.90 -0.04 -5.44
N LEU A 327 -15.69 -1.07 -4.59
CA LEU A 327 -14.51 -1.12 -3.70
C LEU A 327 -13.22 -1.16 -4.51
N SER A 328 -13.21 -1.87 -5.64
CA SER A 328 -12.07 -1.99 -6.54
C SER A 328 -11.68 -0.66 -7.18
N GLU A 329 -12.65 0.16 -7.56
CA GLU A 329 -12.40 1.51 -8.08
C GLU A 329 -11.84 2.43 -7.00
N ILE A 330 -12.39 2.38 -5.79
CA ILE A 330 -11.88 3.18 -4.66
C ILE A 330 -10.48 2.74 -4.26
N GLN A 331 -10.16 1.44 -4.31
CA GLN A 331 -8.88 0.89 -3.84
C GLN A 331 -7.66 1.60 -4.43
N HIS A 332 -7.69 1.94 -5.71
CA HIS A 332 -6.60 2.67 -6.38
C HIS A 332 -6.55 4.18 -6.09
N LYS A 333 -7.57 4.71 -5.40
CA LYS A 333 -7.76 6.13 -5.06
C LYS A 333 -7.85 6.36 -3.54
N VAL A 334 -7.53 5.36 -2.72
CA VAL A 334 -7.67 5.44 -1.25
C VAL A 334 -6.84 6.58 -0.67
N ASP A 335 -5.59 6.75 -1.12
CA ASP A 335 -4.73 7.82 -0.61
C ASP A 335 -5.31 9.21 -0.94
N LEU A 336 -5.85 9.36 -2.15
CA LEU A 336 -6.52 10.59 -2.56
C LEU A 336 -7.78 10.86 -1.72
N LEU A 337 -8.61 9.84 -1.53
CA LEU A 337 -9.82 9.90 -0.69
C LEU A 337 -9.47 10.31 0.74
N LYS A 338 -8.46 9.66 1.33
CA LYS A 338 -8.00 9.93 2.68
C LYS A 338 -7.47 11.36 2.80
N ASN A 339 -6.55 11.77 1.93
CA ASN A 339 -5.95 13.10 1.98
C ASN A 339 -7.01 14.22 1.84
N GLN A 340 -7.99 14.06 0.95
CA GLN A 340 -9.06 15.05 0.80
C GLN A 340 -9.95 15.15 2.05
N LEU A 341 -10.28 14.02 2.67
CA LEU A 341 -11.06 14.03 3.92
C LEU A 341 -10.26 14.59 5.10
N GLU A 342 -8.97 14.29 5.20
CA GLU A 342 -8.09 14.82 6.26
C GLU A 342 -8.00 16.34 6.24
N LEU A 343 -7.94 16.94 5.04
CA LEU A 343 -7.91 18.40 4.88
C LEU A 343 -9.17 19.08 5.42
N VAL A 344 -10.34 18.45 5.27
CA VAL A 344 -11.61 19.02 5.74
C VAL A 344 -11.82 18.76 7.23
N LEU A 345 -11.25 17.68 7.77
CA LEU A 345 -11.43 17.29 9.17
C LEU A 345 -10.62 18.12 10.17
N HIS A 346 -9.60 18.87 9.73
CA HIS A 346 -8.76 19.69 10.62
C HIS A 346 -8.30 18.89 11.85
N LEU A 347 -7.55 17.81 11.61
CA LEU A 347 -7.05 16.92 12.66
C LEU A 347 -6.02 17.63 13.54
N GLU A 348 -6.04 17.35 14.84
CA GLU A 348 -5.01 17.81 15.77
C GLU A 348 -3.74 16.97 15.70
N MET A 349 -2.65 17.48 16.28
CA MET A 349 -1.34 16.83 16.27
C MET A 349 -1.29 15.46 16.97
N PHE A 350 -2.34 15.00 17.65
CA PHE A 350 -2.42 13.71 18.35
C PHE A 350 -3.55 12.81 17.81
N GLU A 351 -4.16 13.20 16.70
CA GLU A 351 -5.24 12.47 16.06
C GLU A 351 -4.77 11.87 14.73
N SER A 352 -5.26 10.68 14.43
CA SER A 352 -5.10 10.07 13.11
C SER A 352 -6.46 9.72 12.50
N PHE A 353 -6.53 9.71 11.18
CA PHE A 353 -7.76 9.43 10.46
C PHE A 353 -7.69 8.09 9.73
N ARG A 354 -8.76 7.33 9.90
CA ARG A 354 -8.95 6.00 9.32
C ARG A 354 -10.23 5.97 8.52
N VAL A 355 -10.14 5.42 7.32
CA VAL A 355 -11.29 5.17 6.46
C VAL A 355 -11.60 3.70 6.46
N VAL A 356 -12.87 3.36 6.65
CA VAL A 356 -13.37 1.99 6.55
C VAL A 356 -14.40 1.94 5.44
N LEU A 357 -14.19 1.05 4.48
CA LEU A 357 -15.01 0.92 3.28
C LEU A 357 -15.87 -0.34 3.40
N THR A 358 -17.18 -0.20 3.24
CA THR A 358 -18.10 -1.33 3.35
C THR A 358 -18.98 -1.45 2.12
N ASN A 359 -19.06 -2.65 1.56
CA ASN A 359 -20.08 -3.00 0.59
C ASN A 359 -21.08 -3.97 1.20
N HIS A 360 -22.33 -3.52 1.37
CA HIS A 360 -23.39 -4.30 2.03
C HIS A 360 -23.89 -5.48 1.17
N LYS A 361 -23.66 -5.46 -0.14
CA LYS A 361 -23.98 -6.59 -1.04
C LYS A 361 -22.91 -7.71 -0.96
N GLY A 362 -21.80 -7.46 -0.28
CA GLY A 362 -20.69 -8.41 -0.15
C GLY A 362 -19.89 -8.56 -1.43
N SER A 363 -19.85 -7.52 -2.25
CA SER A 363 -19.16 -7.50 -3.54
C SER A 363 -18.09 -6.41 -3.55
N THR A 364 -16.91 -6.71 -4.10
CA THR A 364 -15.87 -5.69 -4.30
C THR A 364 -16.05 -4.92 -5.60
N ILE A 365 -16.84 -5.46 -6.53
CA ILE A 365 -17.06 -4.87 -7.86
C ILE A 365 -18.42 -4.18 -8.03
N SER A 366 -19.35 -4.40 -7.10
CA SER A 366 -20.71 -3.85 -7.22
C SER A 366 -20.88 -2.61 -6.36
N PRO A 367 -21.41 -1.49 -6.89
CA PRO A 367 -21.80 -0.34 -6.07
C PRO A 367 -23.08 -0.60 -5.25
N PRO A 368 -23.39 0.23 -4.24
CA PRO A 368 -22.59 1.35 -3.73
C PRO A 368 -21.63 0.95 -2.59
N VAL A 369 -20.67 1.81 -2.27
CA VAL A 369 -19.76 1.67 -1.12
C VAL A 369 -20.10 2.69 -0.05
N THR A 370 -20.25 2.22 1.18
CA THR A 370 -20.35 3.05 2.38
C THR A 370 -18.95 3.35 2.90
N VAL A 371 -18.61 4.64 2.95
CA VAL A 371 -17.37 5.16 3.51
C VAL A 371 -17.64 5.60 4.95
N ARG A 372 -16.92 5.04 5.91
CA ARG A 372 -16.95 5.45 7.32
C ARG A 372 -15.63 6.13 7.66
N GLY A 373 -15.71 7.38 8.11
CA GLY A 373 -14.56 8.14 8.58
C GLY A 373 -14.44 8.03 10.10
N CYS A 374 -13.34 7.46 10.58
CA CYS A 374 -13.04 7.30 11.99
C CYS A 374 -11.82 8.14 12.36
N VAL A 375 -11.89 8.83 13.51
CA VAL A 375 -10.75 9.52 14.10
C VAL A 375 -10.27 8.71 15.29
N VAL A 376 -8.97 8.49 15.35
CA VAL A 376 -8.27 7.90 16.48
C VAL A 376 -7.66 9.03 17.28
N SER A 377 -7.94 9.09 18.58
CA SER A 377 -7.30 10.05 19.50
C SER A 377 -6.63 9.32 20.66
N THR A 378 -5.42 9.77 21.02
CA THR A 378 -4.68 9.29 22.19
C THR A 378 -5.04 10.03 23.48
N THR A 379 -5.83 11.10 23.40
CA THR A 379 -6.23 11.93 24.55
C THR A 379 -7.72 11.82 24.82
N MET A 380 -8.10 11.60 26.08
CA MET A 380 -9.50 11.39 26.49
C MET A 380 -10.34 12.67 26.53
N THR A 381 -9.75 13.85 26.33
CA THR A 381 -10.31 15.10 26.91
C THR A 381 -11.06 16.04 25.96
N THR A 382 -11.19 15.78 24.66
CA THR A 382 -11.81 16.78 23.74
C THR A 382 -12.46 16.22 22.47
N VAL A 383 -12.66 14.91 22.36
CA VAL A 383 -13.15 14.29 21.13
C VAL A 383 -14.59 14.75 20.79
N GLU A 384 -15.44 14.95 21.80
CA GLU A 384 -16.86 15.30 21.61
C GLU A 384 -17.08 16.70 21.03
N SER A 385 -16.45 17.74 21.61
CA SER A 385 -16.55 19.12 21.11
C SER A 385 -15.98 19.27 19.70
N HIS A 386 -14.92 18.52 19.39
CA HIS A 386 -14.29 18.56 18.07
C HIS A 386 -15.12 17.83 17.00
N ILE A 387 -15.78 16.72 17.33
CA ILE A 387 -16.68 16.03 16.38
C ILE A 387 -17.86 16.92 15.99
N GLN A 388 -18.45 17.63 16.96
CA GLN A 388 -19.56 18.55 16.69
C GLN A 388 -19.11 19.69 15.76
N GLN A 389 -17.96 20.30 16.05
CA GLN A 389 -17.38 21.37 15.23
C GLN A 389 -17.03 20.88 13.81
N ARG A 390 -16.48 19.66 13.68
CA ARG A 390 -16.14 19.03 12.38
C ARG A 390 -17.38 18.71 11.56
N SER A 391 -18.41 18.18 12.20
CA SER A 391 -19.69 17.88 11.55
C SER A 391 -20.33 19.17 11.02
N ASN A 392 -20.25 20.26 11.79
CA ASN A 392 -20.68 21.57 11.34
C ASN A 392 -19.84 22.07 10.16
N ASN A 393 -18.51 21.96 10.20
CA ASN A 393 -17.64 22.37 9.09
C ASN A 393 -17.92 21.61 7.79
N LEU A 394 -18.15 20.30 7.89
CA LEU A 394 -18.50 19.44 6.75
C LEU A 394 -19.88 19.78 6.15
N ALA A 395 -20.77 20.39 6.94
CA ALA A 395 -22.09 20.82 6.51
C ALA A 395 -22.12 22.25 5.91
N GLN A 396 -21.04 23.02 5.99
CA GLN A 396 -20.95 24.40 5.49
C GLN A 396 -20.31 24.48 4.09
N PRO A 397 -20.70 25.43 3.22
CA PRO A 397 -19.93 25.77 2.01
C PRO A 397 -18.55 26.32 2.42
N PRO A 398 -17.40 25.91 1.85
CA PRO A 398 -17.17 25.31 0.52
C PRO A 398 -17.10 23.76 0.45
N ALA A 399 -17.41 23.03 1.52
CA ALA A 399 -17.28 21.57 1.61
C ALA A 399 -18.36 20.77 0.84
N LYS A 400 -18.88 21.31 -0.27
CA LYS A 400 -19.82 20.60 -1.15
C LYS A 400 -19.18 19.26 -1.54
N ASN A 401 -19.89 18.15 -1.34
CA ASN A 401 -19.38 16.80 -1.56
C ASN A 401 -18.26 16.35 -0.58
N PHE A 402 -18.23 16.83 0.67
CA PHE A 402 -17.20 16.47 1.68
C PHE A 402 -15.78 16.92 1.29
N GLY A 403 -15.65 17.89 0.37
CA GLY A 403 -14.36 18.29 -0.21
C GLY A 403 -13.77 17.24 -1.15
N LEU A 404 -14.53 16.21 -1.51
CA LEU A 404 -14.11 15.20 -2.48
C LEU A 404 -14.26 15.71 -3.90
N ASP A 405 -13.27 15.37 -4.73
CA ASP A 405 -13.32 15.64 -6.17
C ASP A 405 -14.45 14.85 -6.84
N ASN A 406 -15.48 15.56 -7.32
CA ASN A 406 -16.64 14.98 -8.00
C ASN A 406 -16.24 14.15 -9.25
N SER A 407 -15.16 14.53 -9.94
CA SER A 407 -14.68 13.78 -11.10
C SER A 407 -14.03 12.45 -10.71
N ALA A 408 -13.44 12.38 -9.52
CA ALA A 408 -12.75 11.21 -9.01
C ALA A 408 -13.67 10.23 -8.28
N PHE A 409 -14.66 10.73 -7.52
CA PHE A 409 -15.49 9.94 -6.60
C PHE A 409 -17.01 10.02 -6.86
N GLY A 410 -17.45 10.90 -7.75
CA GLY A 410 -18.87 11.15 -7.98
C GLY A 410 -19.53 11.91 -6.82
N GLU A 411 -20.85 11.79 -6.73
CA GLU A 411 -21.66 12.46 -5.73
C GLU A 411 -21.80 11.64 -4.44
N VAL A 412 -21.56 12.30 -3.32
CA VAL A 412 -21.74 11.78 -1.97
C VAL A 412 -23.23 11.78 -1.62
N ARG A 413 -23.74 10.62 -1.20
CA ARG A 413 -25.14 10.40 -0.83
C ARG A 413 -25.28 9.82 0.57
N ASN A 414 -26.48 9.90 1.16
CA ASN A 414 -26.82 9.29 2.45
C ASN A 414 -25.82 9.63 3.56
N VAL A 415 -25.54 10.93 3.69
CA VAL A 415 -24.63 11.46 4.69
C VAL A 415 -25.24 11.34 6.07
N THR A 416 -24.45 10.81 7.01
CA THR A 416 -24.80 10.73 8.43
C THR A 416 -23.60 11.18 9.25
N PHE A 417 -23.87 12.01 10.25
CA PHE A 417 -22.89 12.38 11.27
C PHE A 417 -23.25 11.66 12.56
N THR A 418 -22.25 11.29 13.35
CA THR A 418 -22.51 10.73 14.67
C THR A 418 -23.04 11.84 15.59
N ALA A 419 -24.33 11.80 15.90
CA ALA A 419 -24.91 12.61 16.96
C ALA A 419 -24.70 11.89 18.30
N TYR A 420 -23.90 12.48 19.20
CA TYR A 420 -23.69 12.11 20.60
C TYR A 420 -23.39 10.62 20.92
N PRO A 421 -22.20 10.26 21.45
CA PRO A 421 -21.98 8.90 21.92
C PRO A 421 -22.50 8.76 23.36
N GLU A 422 -23.58 7.98 23.56
CA GLU A 422 -23.59 7.10 24.72
C GLU A 422 -22.52 6.04 24.48
N GLY A 423 -21.27 6.35 24.86
CA GLY A 423 -20.26 5.37 25.28
C GLY A 423 -19.94 4.16 24.38
N THR A 424 -20.28 4.13 23.09
CA THR A 424 -19.86 3.01 22.22
C THR A 424 -18.41 3.17 21.81
N VAL A 425 -17.51 2.75 22.69
CA VAL A 425 -16.12 2.40 22.36
C VAL A 425 -16.17 1.32 21.28
N LEU A 426 -15.81 1.67 20.06
CA LEU A 426 -15.67 0.68 18.98
C LEU A 426 -14.29 0.03 19.12
N ASP A 427 -14.28 -1.23 19.55
CA ASP A 427 -13.12 -2.10 19.42
C ASP A 427 -12.72 -2.23 17.94
N SER A 428 -11.42 -2.36 17.65
CA SER A 428 -10.89 -2.52 16.28
C SER A 428 -11.57 -3.68 15.54
N ASP A 429 -11.94 -4.73 16.27
CA ASP A 429 -12.69 -5.88 15.77
C ASP A 429 -14.19 -5.59 15.55
N SER A 430 -14.78 -4.69 16.34
CA SER A 430 -16.20 -4.30 16.22
C SER A 430 -16.48 -3.40 15.02
N VAL A 431 -15.49 -2.63 14.55
CA VAL A 431 -15.58 -1.84 13.30
C VAL A 431 -15.64 -2.75 12.06
N LEU A 432 -15.04 -3.93 12.16
CA LEU A 432 -15.04 -4.97 11.11
C LEU A 432 -16.16 -6.01 11.28
N ALA A 433 -16.83 -6.03 12.43
CA ALA A 433 -17.89 -6.98 12.74
C ALA A 433 -19.28 -6.35 12.62
N LEU A 434 -20.04 -6.90 11.68
CA LEU A 434 -21.50 -6.83 11.51
C LEU A 434 -22.13 -5.43 11.40
N THR A 435 -22.88 -5.26 10.31
CA THR A 435 -24.10 -4.45 10.36
C THR A 435 -25.12 -5.18 11.24
N PRO A 436 -25.87 -4.48 12.11
CA PRO A 436 -27.05 -5.08 12.74
C PRO A 436 -28.01 -5.51 11.62
N SER A 437 -28.49 -6.75 11.68
CA SER A 437 -29.63 -7.18 10.89
C SER A 437 -30.85 -6.40 11.35
N SER A 438 -31.47 -5.63 10.46
CA SER A 438 -32.88 -5.25 10.59
C SER A 438 -33.77 -6.44 10.30
#